data_AF-A0A8T2EUN4-F1
#
_entry.id   AF-A0A8T2EUN4-F1
#
_cell.length_a   1.000
_cell.length_b   1.000
_cell.length_c   1.000
_cell.angle_alpha   90.00
_cell.angle_beta   90.00
_cell.angle_gamma   90.00
#
_symmetry.space_group_name_H-M   'P 1'
#
loop_
_entity.id
_entity.type
_entity.pdbx_description
1 polymer ?
#
loop_
_entity_poly.entity_id
_entity_poly.type
_entity_poly.pdbx_seq_one_letter_code
_entity_poly.pdbx_strand_id
1 'polypeptide(L)'
;METANHKLKLYGKDCIIRSLMTLILPRQSPFHYQVSRAHVDNDVFLQEAVARYKAFLYLIKINRERSIKLFCVPTYDIDLICHTHQLHAISYCNDLTKMIGKILEHDDTDSDRSKGKKLDTGFSGTTAQWEETFGRW
;
A
#
# COMPACT_ATOMS: atom_id res chain seq x y z
N MET A 1 36.33 11.08 14.40
CA MET A 1 35.30 10.02 14.56
C MET A 1 33.88 10.57 14.76
N GLU A 2 33.69 11.84 15.14
CA GLU A 2 32.36 12.45 15.35
C GLU A 2 31.52 12.72 14.07
N THR A 3 32.16 12.95 12.93
CA THR A 3 31.49 13.53 11.74
C THR A 3 30.81 12.51 10.82
N ALA A 4 31.14 11.22 10.92
CA ALA A 4 30.51 10.15 10.15
C ALA A 4 29.15 9.72 10.74
N ASN A 5 29.01 9.75 12.07
CA ASN A 5 27.77 9.37 12.76
C ASN A 5 26.64 10.40 12.57
N HIS A 6 26.97 11.68 12.34
CA HIS A 6 25.97 12.71 12.05
C HIS A 6 25.45 12.63 10.60
N LYS A 7 26.26 12.14 9.65
CA LYS A 7 25.82 11.92 8.26
C LYS A 7 24.96 10.66 8.10
N LEU A 8 25.18 9.61 8.91
CA LEU A 8 24.32 8.42 8.90
C LEU A 8 22.94 8.66 9.51
N LYS A 9 22.79 9.62 10.43
CA LYS A 9 21.48 9.95 11.03
C LYS A 9 20.53 10.67 10.06
N LEU A 10 21.05 11.33 9.02
CA LEU A 10 20.25 11.97 7.97
C LEU A 10 19.84 11.01 6.83
N TYR A 11 20.45 9.82 6.77
CA TYR A 11 20.13 8.77 5.79
C TYR A 11 19.10 7.75 6.30
N GLY A 12 18.76 7.81 7.59
CA GLY A 12 17.88 6.85 8.23
C GLY A 12 16.42 7.30 8.19
N LYS A 13 15.60 6.57 7.41
CA LYS A 13 14.13 6.52 7.43
C LYS A 13 13.38 7.53 6.54
N ASP A 14 13.75 8.81 6.49
CA ASP A 14 12.93 9.82 5.77
C ASP A 14 13.30 9.97 4.29
N CYS A 15 14.57 9.75 3.94
CA CYS A 15 15.06 9.97 2.57
C CYS A 15 14.66 8.86 1.59
N ILE A 16 14.39 7.64 2.09
CA ILE A 16 13.98 6.50 1.25
C ILE A 16 12.57 6.71 0.71
N ILE A 17 11.65 7.21 1.55
CA ILE A 17 10.26 7.47 1.14
C ILE A 17 10.21 8.59 0.08
N ARG A 18 10.98 9.66 0.29
CA ARG A 18 11.09 10.78 -0.65
C ARG A 18 11.73 10.40 -1.99
N SER A 19 12.84 9.66 -1.97
CA SER A 19 13.48 9.19 -3.22
C SER A 19 12.63 8.15 -3.96
N LEU A 20 11.84 7.33 -3.27
CA LEU A 20 10.93 6.39 -3.93
C LEU A 20 9.75 7.11 -4.61
N MET A 21 9.14 8.12 -4.00
CA MET A 21 8.05 8.89 -4.62
C MET A 21 8.45 9.44 -6.00
N THR A 22 9.63 10.06 -6.12
CA THR A 22 10.13 10.62 -7.39
C THR A 22 10.38 9.55 -8.45
N LEU A 23 10.78 8.34 -8.06
CA LEU A 23 11.02 7.21 -8.97
C LEU A 23 9.73 6.47 -9.40
N ILE A 24 8.69 6.54 -8.57
CA ILE A 24 7.40 5.86 -8.75
C ILE A 24 6.45 6.68 -9.63
N LEU A 25 6.45 8.01 -9.48
CA LEU A 25 5.58 8.94 -10.21
C LEU A 25 5.57 8.76 -11.74
N PRO A 26 6.70 8.45 -12.43
CA PRO A 26 6.71 8.21 -13.87
C PRO A 26 6.12 6.85 -14.28
N ARG A 27 6.16 5.85 -13.39
CA ARG A 27 5.62 4.49 -13.64
C ARG A 27 4.12 4.39 -13.35
N GLN A 28 3.58 5.30 -12.55
CA GLN A 28 2.16 5.43 -12.21
C GLN A 28 1.46 6.47 -13.09
N SER A 29 1.77 6.47 -14.40
CA SER A 29 1.32 7.48 -15.38
C SER A 29 -0.21 7.72 -15.45
N PRO A 30 -1.11 6.77 -15.14
CA PRO A 30 -2.55 7.07 -15.08
C PRO A 30 -2.98 7.80 -13.80
N PHE A 31 -2.20 7.73 -12.72
CA PHE A 31 -2.60 8.11 -11.36
C PHE A 31 -1.85 9.32 -10.80
N HIS A 32 -0.85 9.81 -11.52
CA HIS A 32 0.04 10.90 -11.13
C HIS A 32 -0.70 12.08 -10.48
N TYR A 33 -1.80 12.57 -11.07
CA TYR A 33 -2.53 13.73 -10.58
C TYR A 33 -3.19 13.54 -9.20
N GLN A 34 -3.60 12.32 -8.86
CA GLN A 34 -4.32 12.04 -7.61
C GLN A 34 -3.37 11.94 -6.41
N VAL A 35 -2.12 11.53 -6.66
CA VAL A 35 -1.07 11.35 -5.64
C VAL A 35 0.01 12.44 -5.67
N SER A 36 0.00 13.35 -6.64
CA SER A 36 0.98 14.45 -6.76
C SER A 36 0.55 15.76 -6.08
N ARG A 37 -0.58 15.76 -5.35
CA ARG A 37 -1.00 16.94 -4.59
C ARG A 37 -0.04 17.16 -3.42
N ALA A 38 0.27 18.41 -3.10
CA ALA A 38 1.22 18.82 -2.05
C ALA A 38 0.99 18.18 -0.66
N HIS A 39 -0.19 17.60 -0.41
CA HIS A 39 -0.52 16.90 0.83
C HIS A 39 0.10 15.50 0.95
N VAL A 40 0.58 14.90 -0.15
CA VAL A 40 1.19 13.56 -0.16
C VAL A 40 2.64 13.58 0.30
N ASP A 41 3.31 14.74 0.26
CA ASP A 41 4.67 14.96 0.78
C ASP A 41 4.67 15.29 2.30
N ASN A 42 3.55 15.07 2.97
CA ASN A 42 3.41 15.21 4.41
C ASN A 42 3.74 13.88 5.10
N ASP A 43 4.75 13.89 5.98
CA ASP A 43 5.19 12.70 6.73
C ASP A 43 4.04 12.05 7.52
N VAL A 44 3.07 12.84 8.02
CA VAL A 44 1.88 12.31 8.71
C VAL A 44 1.02 11.50 7.74
N PHE A 45 0.75 12.03 6.54
CA PHE A 45 -0.05 11.33 5.54
C PHE A 45 0.60 10.00 5.15
N LEU A 46 1.92 9.99 4.95
CA LEU A 46 2.67 8.78 4.61
C LEU A 46 2.68 7.75 5.74
N GLN A 47 2.84 8.18 6.99
CA GLN A 47 2.75 7.29 8.14
C GLN A 47 1.37 6.64 8.26
N GLU A 48 0.31 7.41 8.06
CA GLU A 48 -1.04 6.88 8.08
C GLU A 48 -1.31 5.96 6.87
N ALA A 49 -0.79 6.28 5.68
CA ALA A 49 -0.90 5.42 4.51
C ALA A 49 -0.21 4.06 4.75
N VAL A 50 0.96 4.07 5.41
CA VAL A 50 1.64 2.85 5.85
C VAL A 50 0.80 2.07 6.87
N ALA A 51 0.16 2.76 7.82
CA ALA A 51 -0.73 2.11 8.78
C ALA A 51 -1.93 1.45 8.08
N ARG A 52 -2.55 2.15 7.11
CA ARG A 52 -3.65 1.62 6.31
C ARG A 52 -3.23 0.45 5.42
N TYR A 53 -2.03 0.49 4.85
CA TYR A 53 -1.46 -0.66 4.12
C TYR A 53 -1.30 -1.90 5.02
N LYS A 54 -0.79 -1.73 6.25
CA LYS A 54 -0.69 -2.84 7.20
C LYS A 54 -2.06 -3.40 7.58
N ALA A 55 -3.04 -2.54 7.81
CA ALA A 55 -4.42 -2.94 8.08
C ALA A 55 -5.05 -3.68 6.88
N PHE A 56 -4.76 -3.25 5.66
CA PHE A 56 -5.19 -3.93 4.43
C PHE A 56 -4.60 -5.34 4.31
N LEU A 57 -3.30 -5.51 4.57
CA LEU A 57 -2.68 -6.84 4.60
C LEU A 57 -3.31 -7.73 5.69
N TYR A 58 -3.69 -7.16 6.83
CA TYR A 58 -4.43 -7.87 7.87
C TYR A 58 -5.81 -8.34 7.40
N LEU A 59 -6.57 -7.52 6.66
CA LEU A 59 -7.84 -7.94 6.07
C LEU A 59 -7.67 -9.14 5.12
N ILE A 60 -6.63 -9.09 4.26
CA ILE A 60 -6.33 -10.21 3.35
C ILE A 60 -6.00 -11.47 4.15
N LYS A 61 -5.22 -11.34 5.24
CA LYS A 61 -4.88 -12.45 6.14
C LYS A 61 -6.15 -13.09 6.72
N ILE A 62 -7.02 -12.30 7.36
CA ILE A 62 -8.23 -12.85 8.02
C ILE A 62 -9.19 -13.46 6.99
N ASN A 63 -9.29 -12.89 5.78
CA ASN A 63 -10.09 -13.47 4.71
C ASN A 63 -9.58 -14.84 4.30
N ARG A 64 -8.25 -14.99 4.20
CA ARG A 64 -7.63 -16.29 3.90
C ARG A 64 -7.89 -17.29 5.02
N GLU A 65 -7.71 -16.89 6.28
CA GLU A 65 -7.94 -17.75 7.45
C GLU A 65 -9.40 -18.21 7.54
N ARG A 66 -10.34 -17.33 7.17
CA ARG A 66 -11.79 -17.62 7.13
C ARG A 66 -12.27 -18.23 5.81
N SER A 67 -11.37 -18.49 4.86
CA SER A 67 -11.70 -18.99 3.51
C SER A 67 -12.70 -18.11 2.73
N ILE A 68 -12.71 -16.80 2.99
CA ILE A 68 -13.52 -15.80 2.30
C ILE A 68 -12.86 -15.48 0.95
N LYS A 69 -13.61 -15.68 -0.14
CA LYS A 69 -13.17 -15.34 -1.50
C LYS A 69 -13.63 -13.93 -1.85
N LEU A 70 -12.89 -12.93 -1.39
CA LEU A 70 -13.11 -11.52 -1.73
C LEU A 70 -11.88 -10.97 -2.46
N PHE A 71 -12.10 -10.32 -3.61
CA PHE A 71 -11.10 -9.51 -4.26
C PHE A 71 -10.96 -8.18 -3.52
N CYS A 72 -9.92 -8.08 -2.68
CA CYS A 72 -9.69 -6.88 -1.88
C CYS A 72 -9.12 -5.76 -2.79
N VAL A 73 -9.79 -4.61 -2.82
CA VAL A 73 -9.40 -3.46 -3.66
C VAL A 73 -8.82 -2.37 -2.75
N PRO A 74 -7.55 -1.97 -2.92
CA PRO A 74 -6.94 -0.93 -2.10
C PRO A 74 -7.45 0.47 -2.48
N THR A 75 -7.37 1.41 -1.54
CA THR A 75 -7.42 2.85 -1.85
C THR A 75 -6.09 3.30 -2.46
N TYR A 76 -6.07 4.49 -3.08
CA TYR A 76 -4.89 4.98 -3.81
C TYR A 76 -3.62 5.09 -2.96
N ASP A 77 -3.75 5.49 -1.70
CA ASP A 77 -2.61 5.61 -0.80
C ASP A 77 -2.07 4.23 -0.35
N ILE A 78 -2.97 3.26 -0.11
CA ILE A 78 -2.60 1.86 0.15
C ILE A 78 -1.87 1.27 -1.06
N ASP A 79 -2.40 1.50 -2.25
CA ASP A 79 -1.84 1.03 -3.53
C ASP A 79 -0.43 1.59 -3.76
N LEU A 80 -0.26 2.89 -3.52
CA LEU A 80 1.04 3.56 -3.57
C LEU A 80 2.07 2.93 -2.62
N ILE A 81 1.70 2.67 -1.36
CA ILE A 81 2.60 2.01 -0.40
C ILE A 81 2.88 0.56 -0.80
N CYS A 82 1.90 -0.16 -1.35
CA CYS A 82 2.08 -1.52 -1.86
C CYS A 82 3.13 -1.57 -2.98
N HIS A 83 2.99 -0.71 -3.99
CA HIS A 83 3.96 -0.61 -5.08
C HIS A 83 5.35 -0.17 -4.61
N THR A 84 5.42 0.73 -3.63
CA THR A 84 6.67 1.12 -2.95
C THR A 84 7.33 -0.10 -2.30
N HIS A 85 6.56 -0.94 -1.61
CA HIS A 85 7.06 -2.14 -0.96
C HIS A 85 7.55 -3.18 -1.97
N GLN A 86 6.85 -3.37 -3.09
CA GLN A 86 7.24 -4.29 -4.17
C GLN A 86 8.60 -3.97 -4.81
N LEU A 87 9.05 -2.70 -4.79
CA LEU A 87 10.39 -2.32 -5.27
C LEU A 87 11.52 -2.92 -4.42
N HIS A 88 11.22 -3.38 -3.20
CA HIS A 88 12.15 -4.06 -2.30
C HIS A 88 11.80 -5.55 -2.21
N ALA A 89 11.96 -6.28 -3.32
CA ALA A 89 11.50 -7.66 -3.49
C ALA A 89 11.82 -8.62 -2.32
N ILE A 90 13.01 -8.53 -1.74
CA ILE A 90 13.40 -9.36 -0.58
C ILE A 90 12.57 -9.01 0.66
N SER A 91 12.42 -7.71 0.97
CA SER A 91 11.59 -7.25 2.10
C SER A 91 10.13 -7.63 1.87
N TYR A 92 9.62 -7.37 0.68
CA TYR A 92 8.25 -7.71 0.28
C TYR A 92 7.95 -9.20 0.46
N CYS A 93 8.82 -10.06 -0.07
CA CYS A 93 8.67 -11.50 0.05
C CYS A 93 8.69 -11.94 1.52
N ASN A 94 9.66 -11.46 2.31
CA ASN A 94 9.81 -11.84 3.71
C ASN A 94 8.59 -11.40 4.54
N ASP A 95 8.15 -10.15 4.37
CA ASP A 95 7.04 -9.58 5.13
C ASP A 95 5.71 -10.26 4.80
N LEU A 96 5.42 -10.49 3.51
CA LEU A 96 4.20 -11.18 3.10
C LEU A 96 4.20 -12.66 3.49
N THR A 97 5.35 -13.33 3.36
CA THR A 97 5.47 -14.73 3.81
C THR A 97 5.28 -14.84 5.32
N LYS A 98 5.87 -13.92 6.10
CA LYS A 98 5.71 -13.90 7.55
C LYS A 98 4.27 -13.58 7.99
N MET A 99 3.60 -12.66 7.30
CA MET A 99 2.27 -12.19 7.70
C MET A 99 1.14 -13.10 7.18
N ILE A 100 1.20 -13.48 5.91
CA ILE A 100 0.12 -14.13 5.16
C ILE A 100 0.50 -15.57 4.75
N GLY A 101 1.78 -15.94 4.80
CA GLY A 101 2.25 -17.26 4.39
C GLY A 101 2.36 -17.46 2.87
N LYS A 102 2.22 -16.39 2.08
CA LYS A 102 2.46 -16.38 0.63
C LYS A 102 2.71 -14.96 0.13
N ILE A 103 3.34 -14.85 -1.02
CA ILE A 103 3.39 -13.61 -1.79
C ILE A 103 2.01 -13.36 -2.40
N LEU A 104 1.58 -12.10 -2.41
CA LEU A 104 0.35 -11.69 -3.09
C LEU A 104 0.64 -11.51 -4.58
N GLU A 105 -0.10 -12.23 -5.41
CA GLU A 105 -0.11 -12.03 -6.86
C GLU A 105 -0.79 -10.70 -7.17
N HIS A 106 -0.16 -9.88 -8.00
CA HIS A 106 -0.68 -8.59 -8.42
C HIS A 106 -1.19 -8.71 -9.86
N ASP A 107 -2.46 -8.39 -10.09
CA ASP A 107 -3.09 -8.38 -11.41
C ASP A 107 -3.68 -6.99 -11.67
N ASP A 108 -2.89 -6.12 -12.32
CA ASP A 108 -3.26 -4.75 -12.71
C ASP A 108 -3.89 -4.66 -14.10
N THR A 109 -4.26 -5.79 -14.70
CA THR A 109 -4.78 -5.77 -16.07
C THR A 109 -6.23 -5.29 -16.15
N ASP A 110 -6.94 -5.27 -15.03
CA ASP A 110 -8.33 -4.82 -14.94
C ASP A 110 -8.40 -3.33 -14.56
N SER A 111 -8.99 -2.54 -15.46
CA SER A 111 -9.23 -1.10 -15.27
C SER A 111 -10.71 -0.74 -15.29
N ASP A 112 -11.61 -1.73 -15.45
CA ASP A 112 -13.06 -1.48 -15.55
C ASP A 112 -13.66 -1.22 -14.17
N ARG A 113 -13.90 0.06 -13.90
CA ARG A 113 -14.53 0.56 -12.67
C ARG A 113 -16.04 0.74 -12.80
N SER A 114 -16.66 0.20 -13.86
CA SER A 114 -18.11 0.30 -14.04
C SER A 114 -18.85 -0.44 -12.92
N LYS A 115 -20.04 0.06 -12.57
CA LYS A 115 -20.87 -0.50 -11.49
C LYS A 115 -21.16 -1.99 -11.71
N GLY A 116 -21.03 -2.78 -10.66
CA GLY A 116 -21.25 -4.24 -10.67
C GLY A 116 -20.10 -5.07 -11.24
N LYS A 117 -18.99 -4.44 -11.64
CA LYS A 117 -17.78 -5.13 -12.12
C LYS A 117 -16.87 -5.54 -10.97
N LYS A 118 -15.81 -6.29 -11.29
CA LYS A 118 -14.85 -6.86 -10.32
C LYS A 118 -14.30 -5.79 -9.36
N LEU A 119 -13.87 -4.64 -9.88
CA LEU A 119 -13.32 -3.56 -9.07
C LEU A 119 -14.37 -2.88 -8.19
N ASP A 120 -15.57 -2.62 -8.72
CA ASP A 120 -16.68 -1.99 -7.95
C ASP A 120 -17.18 -2.90 -6.82
N THR A 121 -17.42 -4.17 -7.12
CA THR A 121 -17.85 -5.18 -6.15
C THR A 121 -16.77 -5.48 -5.11
N GLY A 122 -15.51 -5.59 -5.54
CA GLY A 122 -14.37 -5.76 -4.66
C GLY A 122 -14.16 -4.57 -3.73
N PHE A 123 -14.28 -3.34 -4.24
CA PHE A 123 -14.17 -2.13 -3.43
C PHE A 123 -15.28 -2.03 -2.39
N SER A 124 -16.52 -2.31 -2.78
CA SER A 124 -17.67 -2.33 -1.86
C SER A 124 -17.49 -3.38 -0.76
N GLY A 125 -17.05 -4.60 -1.12
CA GLY A 125 -16.78 -5.66 -0.15
C GLY A 125 -15.61 -5.34 0.78
N THR A 126 -14.55 -4.72 0.24
CA THR A 126 -13.38 -4.30 1.04
C THR A 126 -13.78 -3.24 2.06
N THR A 127 -14.56 -2.24 1.64
CA THR A 127 -15.06 -1.19 2.52
C THR A 127 -15.93 -1.75 3.64
N ALA A 128 -16.85 -2.66 3.31
CA ALA A 128 -17.71 -3.30 4.31
C ALA A 128 -16.91 -4.07 5.37
N GLN A 129 -15.91 -4.84 4.95
CA GLN A 129 -15.03 -5.56 5.89
C GLN A 129 -14.15 -4.62 6.71
N TRP A 130 -13.70 -3.53 6.10
CA TRP A 130 -12.96 -2.51 6.81
C TRP A 130 -13.80 -1.92 7.94
N GLU A 131 -15.04 -1.52 7.65
CA GLU A 131 -15.97 -0.98 8.64
C GLU A 131 -16.23 -1.97 9.77
N GLU A 132 -16.43 -3.25 9.45
CA GLU A 132 -16.63 -4.32 10.44
C GLU A 132 -15.39 -4.53 11.34
N THR A 133 -14.19 -4.45 10.76
CA THR A 133 -12.94 -4.83 11.45
C THR A 133 -12.33 -3.66 12.24
N PHE A 134 -12.36 -2.46 11.67
CA PHE A 134 -11.65 -1.28 12.20
C PHE A 134 -12.58 -0.12 12.53
N GLY A 135 -13.85 -0.18 12.15
CA GLY A 135 -14.79 0.93 12.25
C GLY A 135 -14.78 1.82 11.01
N ARG A 136 -15.60 2.88 11.06
CA ARG A 136 -15.80 3.80 9.94
C ARG A 136 -14.54 4.63 9.70
N TRP A 137 -14.19 4.76 8.42
CA TRP A 137 -13.20 5.70 7.90
C TRP A 137 -13.56 7.16 8.21
#